data_AF-A0A843IGP1-F1
#
_entry.id   AF-A0A843IGP1-F1
#
_cell.length_a   1.000
_cell.length_b   1.000
_cell.length_c   1.000
_cell.angle_alpha   90.00
_cell.angle_beta   90.00
_cell.angle_gamma   90.00
#
_symmetry.space_group_name_H-M   'P 1'
#
loop_
_entity.id
_entity.type
_entity.pdbx_description
1 polymer ?
#
loop_
_entity_poly.entity_id
_entity_poly.type
_entity_poly.pdbx_seq_one_letter_code
_entity_poly.pdbx_strand_id
1 'polypeptide(L)'
;MATVVVGCDRNNGNDSKVQNTIVKALEKQNHTVEKLTIGPSHYANYDWHKTSKSPKGKIGVYIIADGINSIGDAYDNPNGFKYNYFVVRGDLGRSKMDSRSDFEKNPIGADADCKRNCAKLKGKTFPEINKIVKSKCMVVFGTTANEMASELIKAMGGDPGSDSGSKSKSSSTIKSALQEALYGWNGEVECYLRDDTIHIHKVKDPTATKLRLVEGENILLESCSLTDINPNTINRLVVKWKNYKFEIKDDARIKRFGEIKKTITVSSKKKSGAIALAHREWQKLLKDSGRKFECKVDGDPKWRIGKWVRVYVPTFELNGYMYITKCSHDDDGDWECGLTLEDYPPDLGVKPSQKTDKNESSEDS
;
A
#
# COMPACT_ATOMS: atom_id res chain seq x y z
N MET A 1 11.06 -16.98 -1.95
CA MET A 1 12.31 -16.55 -1.27
C MET A 1 13.47 -16.74 -2.23
N ALA A 2 14.26 -15.71 -2.50
CA ALA A 2 15.34 -15.77 -3.49
C ALA A 2 16.56 -14.97 -3.04
N THR A 3 17.75 -15.35 -3.52
CA THR A 3 18.97 -14.55 -3.40
C THR A 3 19.05 -13.57 -4.56
N VAL A 4 19.13 -12.28 -4.24
CA VAL A 4 19.07 -11.17 -5.19
C VAL A 4 20.37 -10.40 -5.18
N VAL A 5 21.00 -10.21 -6.34
CA VAL A 5 22.23 -9.42 -6.49
C VAL A 5 21.86 -8.04 -7.04
N VAL A 6 22.18 -6.98 -6.31
CA VAL A 6 21.74 -5.61 -6.65
C VAL A 6 22.94 -4.74 -7.03
N GLY A 7 23.02 -4.36 -8.30
CA GLY A 7 23.94 -3.36 -8.83
C GLY A 7 23.25 -2.02 -9.08
N CYS A 8 24.01 -0.93 -9.03
CA CYS A 8 23.50 0.43 -9.23
C CYS A 8 24.56 1.29 -9.91
N ASP A 9 24.18 2.03 -10.95
CA ASP A 9 25.06 2.95 -11.67
C ASP A 9 24.30 4.17 -12.22
N ARG A 10 24.99 5.30 -12.35
CA ARG A 10 24.54 6.52 -13.05
C ARG A 10 23.15 7.06 -12.64
N ASN A 11 22.87 7.18 -11.34
CA ASN A 11 21.64 7.80 -10.81
C ASN A 11 21.79 9.27 -10.38
N ASN A 12 22.62 10.04 -11.09
CA ASN A 12 22.89 11.47 -10.82
C ASN A 12 23.28 11.73 -9.35
N GLY A 13 24.22 10.93 -8.83
CA GLY A 13 24.71 11.03 -7.45
C GLY A 13 23.76 10.47 -6.39
N ASN A 14 22.59 9.93 -6.76
CA ASN A 14 21.65 9.31 -5.82
C ASN A 14 21.80 7.79 -5.70
N ASP A 15 22.85 7.22 -6.27
CA ASP A 15 23.04 5.77 -6.40
C ASP A 15 22.94 5.02 -5.07
N SER A 16 23.59 5.52 -4.02
CA SER A 16 23.51 4.95 -2.67
C SER A 16 22.09 4.97 -2.10
N LYS A 17 21.39 6.09 -2.27
CA LYS A 17 20.03 6.27 -1.76
C LYS A 17 19.06 5.33 -2.47
N VAL A 18 19.16 5.25 -3.79
CA VAL A 18 18.32 4.40 -4.63
C VAL A 18 18.58 2.92 -4.33
N GLN A 19 19.84 2.49 -4.36
CA GLN A 19 20.22 1.11 -4.08
C GLN A 19 19.79 0.68 -2.68
N ASN A 20 20.02 1.50 -1.65
CA ASN A 20 19.61 1.20 -0.27
C ASN A 20 18.10 1.07 -0.11
N THR A 21 17.33 1.91 -0.82
CA THR A 21 15.86 1.85 -0.76
C THR A 21 15.34 0.54 -1.35
N ILE A 22 15.91 0.12 -2.48
CA ILE A 22 15.55 -1.14 -3.15
C ILE A 22 15.98 -2.35 -2.31
N VAL A 23 17.20 -2.34 -1.76
CA VAL A 23 17.68 -3.40 -0.84
C VAL A 23 16.73 -3.57 0.35
N LYS A 24 16.37 -2.48 1.04
CA LYS A 24 15.43 -2.52 2.16
C LYS A 24 14.05 -3.06 1.78
N ALA A 25 13.57 -2.75 0.57
CA ALA A 25 12.29 -3.26 0.08
C ALA A 25 12.34 -4.78 -0.18
N LEU A 26 13.43 -5.27 -0.78
CA LEU A 26 13.67 -6.69 -1.02
C LEU A 26 13.80 -7.47 0.30
N GLU A 27 14.56 -6.95 1.25
CA GLU A 27 14.74 -7.57 2.58
C GLU A 27 13.42 -7.65 3.36
N LYS A 28 12.55 -6.63 3.26
CA LYS A 28 11.19 -6.66 3.83
C LYS A 28 10.29 -7.73 3.22
N GLN A 29 10.60 -8.21 2.02
CA GLN A 29 9.93 -9.35 1.38
C GLN A 29 10.67 -10.67 1.66
N ASN A 30 11.54 -10.68 2.66
CA ASN A 30 12.34 -11.82 3.10
C ASN A 30 13.33 -12.33 2.02
N HIS A 31 13.70 -11.51 1.03
CA HIS A 31 14.79 -11.87 0.11
C HIS A 31 16.16 -11.70 0.78
N THR A 32 17.10 -12.58 0.43
CA THR A 32 18.51 -12.40 0.78
C THR A 32 19.16 -11.51 -0.28
N VAL A 33 19.77 -10.39 0.12
CA VAL A 33 20.28 -9.39 -0.83
C VAL A 33 21.81 -9.30 -0.78
N GLU A 34 22.45 -9.46 -1.94
CA GLU A 34 23.87 -9.17 -2.17
C GLU A 34 24.00 -7.80 -2.83
N LYS A 35 24.36 -6.80 -2.03
CA LYS A 35 24.58 -5.44 -2.52
C LYS A 35 25.97 -5.31 -3.14
N LEU A 36 26.02 -4.92 -4.42
CA LEU A 36 27.28 -4.63 -5.11
C LEU A 36 27.74 -3.19 -4.84
N THR A 37 29.03 -2.92 -5.05
CA THR A 37 29.57 -1.57 -5.07
C THR A 37 28.92 -0.75 -6.18
N ILE A 38 28.71 0.54 -5.91
CA ILE A 38 28.17 1.49 -6.88
C ILE A 38 29.23 1.82 -7.92
N GLY A 39 28.82 1.88 -9.18
CA GLY A 39 29.65 2.37 -10.25
C GLY A 39 29.62 1.48 -11.49
N PRO A 40 30.33 1.91 -12.54
CA PRO A 40 30.29 1.24 -13.82
C PRO A 40 30.84 -0.18 -13.70
N SER A 41 30.25 -1.09 -14.48
CA SER A 41 30.73 -2.45 -14.67
C SER A 41 30.67 -3.40 -13.46
N HIS A 42 30.34 -2.98 -12.24
CA HIS A 42 30.26 -3.92 -11.09
C HIS A 42 29.20 -5.00 -11.26
N TYR A 43 28.05 -4.64 -11.82
CA TYR A 43 26.99 -5.60 -12.14
C TYR A 43 27.37 -6.50 -13.32
N ALA A 44 27.98 -5.93 -14.36
CA ALA A 44 28.46 -6.67 -15.53
C ALA A 44 29.59 -7.65 -15.18
N ASN A 45 30.52 -7.22 -14.32
CA ASN A 45 31.68 -8.00 -13.87
C ASN A 45 31.34 -9.04 -12.79
N TYR A 46 30.08 -9.11 -12.35
CA TYR A 46 29.65 -10.16 -11.41
C TYR A 46 29.85 -11.56 -12.02
N ASP A 47 29.76 -11.70 -13.35
CA ASP A 47 30.04 -12.96 -14.07
C ASP A 47 31.33 -12.92 -14.91
N TRP A 48 31.72 -11.75 -15.45
CA TRP A 48 32.73 -11.65 -16.51
C TRP A 48 34.20 -11.78 -16.09
N HIS A 49 34.53 -12.66 -15.12
CA HIS A 49 35.88 -12.97 -14.61
C HIS A 49 36.45 -11.96 -13.58
N LYS A 50 36.15 -12.16 -12.27
CA LYS A 50 37.06 -11.81 -11.13
C LYS A 50 36.44 -11.93 -9.73
N THR A 51 35.17 -12.28 -9.57
CA THR A 51 34.61 -12.55 -8.22
C THR A 51 34.53 -14.05 -7.97
N SER A 52 34.81 -14.50 -6.74
CA SER A 52 34.64 -15.91 -6.32
C SER A 52 33.16 -16.33 -6.21
N LYS A 53 32.22 -15.51 -6.70
CA LYS A 53 30.78 -15.66 -6.51
C LYS A 53 30.11 -16.00 -7.83
N SER A 54 29.32 -17.08 -7.84
CA SER A 54 28.56 -17.49 -9.02
C SER A 54 27.19 -16.79 -9.07
N PRO A 55 26.74 -16.30 -10.24
CA PRO A 55 25.36 -15.82 -10.45
C PRO A 55 24.32 -16.92 -10.60
N LYS A 56 24.74 -18.18 -10.74
CA LYS A 56 23.85 -19.32 -10.98
C LYS A 56 22.80 -19.45 -9.87
N GLY A 57 21.53 -19.50 -10.28
CA GLY A 57 20.39 -19.64 -9.37
C GLY A 57 19.93 -18.34 -8.69
N LYS A 58 20.70 -17.25 -8.81
CA LYS A 58 20.37 -15.94 -8.24
C LYS A 58 19.54 -15.10 -9.21
N ILE A 59 18.81 -14.12 -8.67
CA ILE A 59 18.14 -13.07 -9.44
C ILE A 59 19.06 -11.86 -9.49
N GLY A 60 19.30 -11.31 -10.67
CA GLY A 60 20.02 -10.07 -10.84
C GLY A 60 19.08 -8.87 -10.87
N VAL A 61 19.44 -7.77 -10.21
CA VAL A 61 18.74 -6.48 -10.26
C VAL A 61 19.77 -5.39 -10.59
N TYR A 62 19.61 -4.72 -11.73
CA TYR A 62 20.46 -3.60 -12.13
C TYR A 62 19.68 -2.30 -12.18
N ILE A 63 20.15 -1.29 -11.44
CA ILE A 63 19.50 0.01 -11.31
C ILE A 63 20.29 1.07 -12.07
N ILE A 64 19.63 1.77 -13.00
CA ILE A 64 20.30 2.75 -13.88
C ILE A 64 19.37 3.91 -14.24
N ALA A 65 19.94 5.11 -14.44
CA ALA A 65 19.17 6.29 -14.86
C ALA A 65 19.71 7.00 -16.10
N ASP A 66 21.03 7.08 -16.23
CA ASP A 66 21.70 7.84 -17.29
C ASP A 66 22.59 6.93 -18.16
N GLY A 67 22.71 7.25 -19.44
CA GLY A 67 23.55 6.54 -20.41
C GLY A 67 22.97 5.24 -20.97
N ILE A 68 21.65 5.05 -20.92
CA ILE A 68 20.98 3.91 -21.58
C ILE A 68 20.96 4.17 -23.10
N ASN A 69 22.10 3.92 -23.75
CA ASN A 69 22.22 3.98 -25.21
C ASN A 69 21.73 2.68 -25.87
N SER A 70 21.89 1.56 -25.16
CA SER A 70 21.08 0.38 -25.34
C SER A 70 20.96 -0.40 -24.03
N ILE A 71 19.82 -1.05 -23.87
CA ILE A 71 19.64 -2.18 -22.94
C ILE A 71 20.28 -3.46 -23.52
N GLY A 72 20.89 -3.38 -24.70
CA GLY A 72 21.55 -4.46 -25.45
C GLY A 72 22.57 -5.23 -24.62
N ASP A 73 23.44 -4.53 -23.91
CA ASP A 73 24.47 -5.14 -23.04
C ASP A 73 23.88 -5.89 -21.84
N ALA A 74 22.69 -5.45 -21.42
CA ALA A 74 21.87 -6.10 -20.41
C ALA A 74 21.18 -7.39 -20.95
N TYR A 75 21.09 -7.53 -22.29
CA TYR A 75 20.48 -8.68 -22.98
C TYR A 75 21.45 -9.66 -23.60
N ASP A 76 22.70 -9.25 -23.86
CA ASP A 76 23.73 -10.14 -24.39
C ASP A 76 24.29 -11.05 -23.30
N ASN A 77 23.36 -11.69 -22.57
CA ASN A 77 23.49 -12.57 -21.42
C ASN A 77 24.87 -13.23 -21.32
N PRO A 78 25.81 -12.63 -20.58
CA PRO A 78 27.01 -13.30 -20.16
C PRO A 78 26.98 -13.56 -18.66
N ASN A 79 25.85 -13.27 -17.97
CA ASN A 79 25.83 -13.06 -16.52
C ASN A 79 25.22 -14.19 -15.68
N GLY A 80 24.86 -15.34 -16.29
CA GLY A 80 24.60 -16.60 -15.59
C GLY A 80 23.44 -16.62 -14.56
N PHE A 81 22.76 -15.49 -14.36
CA PHE A 81 21.64 -15.32 -13.46
C PHE A 81 20.44 -16.15 -13.93
N LYS A 82 19.64 -16.61 -12.96
CA LYS A 82 18.38 -17.30 -13.23
C LYS A 82 17.40 -16.39 -13.99
N TYR A 83 17.37 -15.11 -13.61
CA TYR A 83 16.51 -14.08 -14.19
C TYR A 83 17.07 -12.70 -13.83
N ASN A 84 16.87 -11.69 -14.68
CA ASN A 84 17.32 -10.31 -14.42
C ASN A 84 16.17 -9.30 -14.39
N TYR A 85 16.26 -8.31 -13.51
CA TYR A 85 15.40 -7.13 -13.50
C TYR A 85 16.23 -5.87 -13.76
N PHE A 86 15.78 -5.05 -14.69
CA PHE A 86 16.35 -3.75 -14.98
C PHE A 86 15.44 -2.66 -14.43
N VAL A 87 15.93 -1.92 -13.45
CA VAL A 87 15.19 -0.87 -12.77
C VAL A 87 15.66 0.46 -13.32
N VAL A 88 14.82 1.09 -14.15
CA VAL A 88 15.16 2.31 -14.86
C VAL A 88 14.55 3.53 -14.17
N ARG A 89 15.39 4.51 -13.87
CA ARG A 89 14.97 5.81 -13.35
C ARG A 89 14.70 6.78 -14.50
N GLY A 90 13.43 7.07 -14.76
CA GLY A 90 12.97 7.73 -15.99
C GLY A 90 12.91 9.27 -15.98
N ASP A 91 13.26 9.93 -14.87
CA ASP A 91 13.16 11.39 -14.69
C ASP A 91 14.46 12.17 -14.97
N LEU A 92 15.58 11.49 -15.24
CA LEU A 92 16.91 12.11 -15.22
C LEU A 92 17.43 12.67 -16.57
N GLY A 93 16.66 12.59 -17.66
CA GLY A 93 16.82 13.47 -18.84
C GLY A 93 18.21 13.55 -19.50
N ARG A 94 19.00 12.47 -19.42
CA ARG A 94 20.37 12.41 -20.00
C ARG A 94 20.62 11.18 -20.88
N SER A 95 19.58 10.37 -21.08
CA SER A 95 19.54 9.37 -22.15
C SER A 95 18.78 9.97 -23.35
N LYS A 96 18.83 9.38 -24.55
CA LYS A 96 18.00 9.83 -25.70
C LYS A 96 16.47 9.68 -25.48
N MET A 97 16.04 9.48 -24.23
CA MET A 97 14.69 9.26 -23.76
C MET A 97 14.44 10.12 -22.52
N ASP A 98 14.12 11.39 -22.73
CA ASP A 98 14.01 12.42 -21.68
C ASP A 98 12.71 12.38 -20.87
N SER A 99 11.81 11.48 -21.25
CA SER A 99 10.58 11.19 -20.52
C SER A 99 10.19 9.73 -20.66
N ARG A 100 9.30 9.26 -19.79
CA ARG A 100 8.65 7.96 -19.95
C ARG A 100 7.99 7.80 -21.33
N SER A 101 7.43 8.88 -21.89
CA SER A 101 6.83 8.85 -23.23
C SER A 101 7.90 8.60 -24.30
N ASP A 102 9.06 9.23 -24.17
CA ASP A 102 10.18 9.01 -25.09
C ASP A 102 10.74 7.60 -24.97
N PHE A 103 10.78 7.09 -23.75
CA PHE A 103 11.14 5.71 -23.48
C PHE A 103 10.17 4.70 -24.10
N GLU A 104 8.88 4.98 -24.13
CA GLU A 104 7.88 4.08 -24.73
C GLU A 104 7.82 4.17 -26.26
N LYS A 105 8.17 5.32 -26.84
CA LYS A 105 7.91 5.63 -28.26
C LYS A 105 9.16 5.73 -29.13
N ASN A 106 10.30 6.12 -28.56
CA ASN A 106 11.50 6.33 -29.35
C ASN A 106 12.27 5.02 -29.48
N PRO A 107 12.58 4.58 -30.71
CA PRO A 107 13.36 3.38 -30.93
C PRO A 107 14.79 3.57 -30.41
N ILE A 108 15.36 2.50 -29.86
CA ILE A 108 16.74 2.52 -29.38
C ILE A 108 17.70 2.63 -30.58
N GLY A 109 18.67 3.53 -30.46
CA GLY A 109 19.73 3.73 -31.43
C GLY A 109 20.69 2.54 -31.52
N ALA A 110 21.59 2.56 -32.51
CA ALA A 110 22.69 1.61 -32.53
C ALA A 110 23.65 1.93 -31.38
N ASP A 111 23.90 0.95 -30.51
CA ASP A 111 25.02 1.01 -29.57
C ASP A 111 26.30 0.54 -30.26
N ALA A 112 27.39 1.27 -30.05
CA ALA A 112 28.68 0.94 -30.64
C ALA A 112 29.27 -0.36 -30.06
N ASP A 113 28.89 -0.71 -28.82
CA ASP A 113 29.40 -1.89 -28.10
C ASP A 113 28.56 -3.16 -28.29
N CYS A 114 27.44 -3.07 -29.02
CA CYS A 114 26.55 -4.20 -29.26
C CYS A 114 27.06 -5.14 -30.37
N LYS A 115 27.56 -6.33 -30.01
CA LYS A 115 28.30 -7.20 -30.96
C LYS A 115 27.51 -8.36 -31.61
N ARG A 116 26.49 -8.97 -30.99
CA ARG A 116 25.77 -10.14 -31.62
C ARG A 116 24.25 -10.23 -31.45
N ASN A 117 23.68 -9.98 -30.27
CA ASN A 117 22.24 -10.20 -30.04
C ASN A 117 21.35 -8.95 -30.17
N CYS A 118 21.89 -7.74 -29.97
CA CYS A 118 21.09 -6.52 -30.05
C CYS A 118 20.83 -6.02 -31.48
N ALA A 119 21.33 -6.72 -32.52
CA ALA A 119 20.86 -6.55 -33.90
C ALA A 119 19.34 -6.81 -34.03
N LYS A 120 18.78 -7.75 -33.25
CA LYS A 120 17.33 -8.02 -33.19
C LYS A 120 16.53 -6.97 -32.43
N LEU A 121 17.21 -6.11 -31.69
CA LEU A 121 16.62 -5.09 -30.80
C LEU A 121 16.78 -3.68 -31.38
N LYS A 122 17.71 -3.49 -32.31
CA LYS A 122 17.94 -2.24 -33.03
C LYS A 122 16.65 -1.75 -33.70
N GLY A 123 16.33 -0.48 -33.50
CA GLY A 123 15.13 0.14 -34.08
C GLY A 123 13.82 -0.25 -33.39
N LYS A 124 13.85 -1.03 -32.30
CA LYS A 124 12.68 -1.35 -31.50
C LYS A 124 12.54 -0.39 -30.33
N THR A 125 11.29 -0.14 -29.95
CA THR A 125 10.93 0.56 -28.71
C THR A 125 11.12 -0.38 -27.50
N PHE A 126 11.19 0.18 -26.30
CA PHE A 126 11.31 -0.63 -25.09
C PHE A 126 10.16 -1.61 -24.85
N PRO A 127 8.88 -1.26 -25.09
CA PRO A 127 7.79 -2.24 -24.97
C PRO A 127 7.97 -3.44 -25.89
N GLU A 128 8.47 -3.22 -27.12
CA GLU A 128 8.76 -4.30 -28.06
C GLU A 128 9.93 -5.15 -27.60
N ILE A 129 10.98 -4.54 -27.05
CA ILE A 129 12.12 -5.26 -26.50
C ILE A 129 11.70 -6.10 -25.29
N ASN A 130 10.92 -5.54 -24.36
CA ASN A 130 10.40 -6.27 -23.20
C ASN A 130 9.62 -7.53 -23.61
N LYS A 131 8.82 -7.45 -24.69
CA LYS A 131 8.12 -8.62 -25.25
C LYS A 131 9.06 -9.72 -25.76
N ILE A 132 10.20 -9.34 -26.32
CA ILE A 132 11.20 -10.28 -26.86
C ILE A 132 11.96 -10.97 -25.72
N VAL A 133 12.25 -10.24 -24.64
CA VAL A 133 13.20 -10.65 -23.60
C VAL A 133 12.56 -11.11 -22.29
N LYS A 134 11.24 -10.98 -22.13
CA LYS A 134 10.48 -11.34 -20.90
C LYS A 134 10.73 -12.73 -20.35
N SER A 135 11.21 -13.68 -21.17
CA SER A 135 11.53 -15.04 -20.71
C SER A 135 12.86 -15.13 -19.95
N LYS A 136 13.67 -14.06 -19.95
CA LYS A 136 15.01 -14.01 -19.37
C LYS A 136 15.24 -12.77 -18.49
N CYS A 137 14.51 -11.69 -18.75
CA CYS A 137 14.58 -10.49 -17.93
C CYS A 137 13.33 -9.63 -18.04
N MET A 138 13.12 -8.75 -17.07
CA MET A 138 12.04 -7.77 -17.06
C MET A 138 12.58 -6.37 -16.81
N VAL A 139 11.98 -5.35 -17.42
CA VAL A 139 12.32 -3.94 -17.17
C VAL A 139 11.19 -3.28 -16.40
N VAL A 140 11.53 -2.56 -15.33
CA VAL A 140 10.60 -1.79 -14.48
C VAL A 140 11.05 -0.34 -14.39
N PHE A 141 10.09 0.56 -14.14
CA PHE A 141 10.29 2.02 -14.19
C PHE A 141 9.93 2.70 -12.88
N GLY A 142 10.61 3.80 -12.60
CA GLY A 142 10.16 4.77 -11.60
C GLY A 142 10.89 6.10 -11.72
N THR A 143 10.40 7.11 -11.01
CA THR A 143 11.02 8.44 -10.91
C THR A 143 11.65 8.67 -9.54
N THR A 144 11.21 7.90 -8.55
CA THR A 144 11.75 7.93 -7.19
C THR A 144 12.25 6.56 -6.75
N ALA A 145 13.16 6.53 -5.77
CA ALA A 145 13.67 5.29 -5.19
C ALA A 145 12.56 4.35 -4.66
N ASN A 146 11.51 4.92 -4.06
CA ASN A 146 10.39 4.15 -3.52
C ASN A 146 9.48 3.60 -4.63
N GLU A 147 9.25 4.38 -5.68
CA GLU A 147 8.47 3.93 -6.84
C GLU A 147 9.18 2.78 -7.56
N MET A 148 10.48 2.94 -7.82
CA MET A 148 11.32 1.89 -8.40
C MET A 148 11.31 0.59 -7.57
N ALA A 149 11.42 0.72 -6.23
CA ALA A 149 11.34 -0.42 -5.34
C ALA A 149 9.97 -1.12 -5.40
N SER A 150 8.88 -0.34 -5.39
CA SER A 150 7.52 -0.86 -5.48
C SER A 150 7.28 -1.64 -6.79
N GLU A 151 7.68 -1.07 -7.92
CA GLU A 151 7.51 -1.71 -9.23
C GLU A 151 8.38 -2.97 -9.37
N LEU A 152 9.60 -2.97 -8.82
CA LEU A 152 10.42 -4.18 -8.76
C LEU A 152 9.75 -5.30 -7.94
N ILE A 153 9.24 -5.00 -6.74
CA ILE A 153 8.58 -6.01 -5.90
C ILE A 153 7.35 -6.60 -6.59
N LYS A 154 6.54 -5.76 -7.24
CA LYS A 154 5.40 -6.24 -8.04
C LYS A 154 5.84 -7.17 -9.17
N ALA A 155 6.88 -6.79 -9.89
CA ALA A 155 7.43 -7.56 -11.00
C ALA A 155 8.08 -8.90 -10.55
N MET A 156 8.56 -8.97 -9.31
CA MET A 156 9.08 -10.19 -8.69
C MET A 156 8.00 -11.10 -8.10
N GLY A 157 6.84 -10.54 -7.75
CA GLY A 157 5.70 -11.27 -7.19
C GLY A 157 4.69 -11.80 -8.23
N GLY A 158 4.78 -11.35 -9.49
CA GLY A 158 3.95 -11.84 -10.59
C GLY A 158 4.59 -13.00 -11.36
N ASP A 159 3.77 -13.91 -11.89
CA ASP A 159 4.22 -14.99 -12.77
C ASP A 159 4.79 -14.39 -14.07
N PRO A 160 6.05 -14.68 -14.48
CA PRO A 160 6.72 -14.05 -15.63
C PRO A 160 6.04 -14.29 -17.01
N GLY A 161 4.87 -14.92 -17.04
CA GLY A 161 4.09 -15.21 -18.24
C GLY A 161 2.73 -14.49 -18.37
N SER A 162 2.21 -13.78 -17.36
CA SER A 162 0.85 -13.23 -17.44
C SER A 162 0.81 -11.88 -18.16
N ASP A 163 0.07 -11.84 -19.27
CA ASP A 163 -0.19 -10.70 -20.13
C ASP A 163 -0.72 -9.48 -19.35
N SER A 164 -0.06 -8.33 -19.47
CA SER A 164 -0.66 -7.02 -19.17
C SER A 164 -0.08 -5.93 -20.08
N GLY A 165 -0.40 -6.00 -21.37
CA GLY A 165 -0.49 -4.80 -22.17
C GLY A 165 -1.72 -4.01 -21.73
N SER A 166 -1.55 -3.00 -20.88
CA SER A 166 -2.62 -2.04 -20.61
C SER A 166 -2.10 -0.69 -20.11
N LYS A 167 -2.61 0.34 -20.78
CA LYS A 167 -2.51 1.77 -20.47
C LYS A 167 -2.59 2.02 -18.96
N SER A 168 -1.65 2.83 -18.46
CA SER A 168 -1.81 3.75 -17.33
C SER A 168 -2.98 3.39 -16.40
N LYS A 169 -2.76 2.38 -15.56
CA LYS A 169 -3.47 2.21 -14.31
C LYS A 169 -2.42 1.76 -13.31
N SER A 170 -2.21 2.58 -12.28
CA SER A 170 -1.50 2.16 -11.08
C SER A 170 -1.97 0.75 -10.75
N SER A 171 -1.08 -0.25 -10.81
CA SER A 171 -1.46 -1.63 -10.53
C SER A 171 -1.85 -1.71 -9.06
N SER A 172 -3.14 -1.53 -8.83
CA SER A 172 -3.74 -1.75 -7.56
C SER A 172 -3.73 -3.27 -7.35
N THR A 173 -3.06 -3.75 -6.30
CA THR A 173 -3.38 -5.04 -5.70
C THR A 173 -4.91 -5.19 -5.58
N ILE A 174 -5.45 -6.41 -5.62
CA ILE A 174 -6.90 -6.65 -5.38
C ILE A 174 -7.37 -5.87 -4.14
N LYS A 175 -6.55 -5.85 -3.09
CA LYS A 175 -6.78 -5.03 -1.90
C LYS A 175 -6.94 -3.54 -2.21
N SER A 176 -6.04 -2.93 -2.98
CA SER A 176 -6.17 -1.52 -3.38
C SER A 176 -7.28 -1.25 -4.39
N ALA A 177 -7.64 -2.21 -5.24
CA ALA A 177 -8.79 -2.08 -6.14
C ALA A 177 -10.09 -2.10 -5.32
N LEU A 178 -10.18 -2.96 -4.30
CA LEU A 178 -11.27 -2.98 -3.34
C LEU A 178 -11.30 -1.70 -2.50
N GLN A 179 -10.15 -1.21 -2.03
CA GLN A 179 -10.05 0.06 -1.33
C GLN A 179 -10.57 1.22 -2.20
N GLU A 180 -10.17 1.28 -3.47
CA GLU A 180 -10.61 2.31 -4.40
C GLU A 180 -12.13 2.22 -4.66
N ALA A 181 -12.65 1.02 -4.94
CA ALA A 181 -14.07 0.78 -5.18
C ALA A 181 -14.93 1.12 -3.95
N LEU A 182 -14.47 0.74 -2.76
CA LEU A 182 -15.21 0.92 -1.50
C LEU A 182 -14.96 2.29 -0.85
N TYR A 183 -13.98 3.08 -1.31
CA TYR A 183 -13.64 4.38 -0.74
C TYR A 183 -14.85 5.33 -0.69
N GLY A 184 -15.68 5.31 -1.74
CA GLY A 184 -16.91 6.10 -1.82
C GLY A 184 -17.91 5.78 -0.71
N TRP A 185 -17.85 4.59 -0.14
CA TRP A 185 -18.69 4.09 0.93
C TRP A 185 -17.93 3.90 2.25
N ASN A 186 -16.70 4.42 2.38
CA ASN A 186 -15.92 4.27 3.60
C ASN A 186 -16.69 4.84 4.81
N GLY A 187 -16.93 4.02 5.83
CA GLY A 187 -17.75 4.35 7.00
C GLY A 187 -19.20 3.87 6.91
N GLU A 188 -19.64 3.45 5.73
CA GLU A 188 -20.96 2.85 5.48
C GLU A 188 -20.87 1.35 5.19
N VAL A 189 -19.72 0.88 4.71
CA VAL A 189 -19.45 -0.53 4.43
C VAL A 189 -18.30 -1.07 5.26
N GLU A 190 -18.41 -2.32 5.67
CA GLU A 190 -17.33 -3.15 6.22
C GLU A 190 -16.88 -4.14 5.14
N CYS A 191 -15.59 -4.45 5.11
CA CYS A 191 -15.07 -5.52 4.29
C CYS A 191 -13.99 -6.30 5.03
N TYR A 192 -14.13 -7.62 5.02
CA TYR A 192 -13.24 -8.56 5.71
C TYR A 192 -13.14 -9.87 4.93
N LEU A 193 -12.03 -10.58 5.13
CA LEU A 193 -11.80 -11.92 4.62
C LEU A 193 -12.24 -12.92 5.68
N ARG A 194 -12.99 -13.94 5.27
CA ARG A 194 -13.28 -15.12 6.07
C ARG A 194 -13.06 -16.34 5.19
N ASP A 195 -12.25 -17.26 5.68
CA ASP A 195 -11.78 -18.41 4.91
C ASP A 195 -11.16 -17.90 3.59
N ASP A 196 -11.73 -18.29 2.43
CA ASP A 196 -11.32 -17.82 1.10
C ASP A 196 -12.31 -16.82 0.47
N THR A 197 -13.24 -16.28 1.26
CA THR A 197 -14.32 -15.39 0.76
C THR A 197 -14.19 -13.98 1.32
N ILE A 198 -14.23 -13.00 0.41
CA ILE A 198 -14.32 -11.58 0.77
C ILE A 198 -15.79 -11.23 1.00
N HIS A 199 -16.10 -10.75 2.20
CA HIS A 199 -17.42 -10.25 2.56
C HIS A 199 -17.44 -8.72 2.51
N ILE A 200 -18.45 -8.15 1.86
CA ILE A 200 -18.68 -6.71 1.80
C ILE A 200 -20.13 -6.46 2.21
N HIS A 201 -20.33 -5.81 3.35
CA HIS A 201 -21.66 -5.53 3.88
C HIS A 201 -21.82 -4.07 4.26
N LYS A 202 -23.07 -3.60 4.29
CA LYS A 202 -23.40 -2.35 4.97
C LYS A 202 -23.12 -2.51 6.47
N VAL A 203 -22.42 -1.55 7.07
CA VAL A 203 -22.25 -1.46 8.52
C VAL A 203 -23.64 -1.42 9.15
N LYS A 204 -23.92 -2.39 10.01
CA LYS A 204 -25.21 -2.49 10.69
C LYS A 204 -25.31 -1.41 11.77
N ASP A 205 -26.53 -0.99 12.05
CA ASP A 205 -26.81 -0.14 13.20
C ASP A 205 -26.40 -0.88 14.49
N PRO A 206 -25.52 -0.31 15.33
CA PRO A 206 -25.10 -0.92 16.58
C PRO A 206 -26.27 -1.23 17.52
N THR A 207 -27.33 -0.41 17.50
CA THR A 207 -28.50 -0.56 18.38
C THR A 207 -29.32 -1.81 18.06
N ALA A 208 -29.15 -2.38 16.86
CA ALA A 208 -29.81 -3.63 16.47
C ALA A 208 -29.10 -4.87 17.03
N THR A 209 -27.95 -4.73 17.72
CA THR A 209 -27.25 -5.89 18.28
C THR A 209 -27.99 -6.49 19.47
N LYS A 210 -27.88 -7.82 19.60
CA LYS A 210 -28.34 -8.59 20.76
C LYS A 210 -27.17 -9.08 21.62
N LEU A 211 -25.94 -8.92 21.16
CA LEU A 211 -24.75 -9.33 21.92
C LEU A 211 -24.46 -8.33 23.02
N ARG A 212 -24.10 -8.84 24.20
CA ARG A 212 -23.83 -8.04 25.39
C ARG A 212 -22.57 -8.56 26.06
N LEU A 213 -21.68 -7.63 26.43
CA LEU A 213 -20.55 -7.85 27.32
C LEU A 213 -20.81 -7.06 28.59
N VAL A 214 -20.89 -7.75 29.71
CA VAL A 214 -21.25 -7.16 31.00
C VAL A 214 -20.26 -7.64 32.05
N GLU A 215 -19.64 -6.69 32.73
CA GLU A 215 -18.77 -6.95 33.87
C GLU A 215 -19.52 -7.73 34.96
N GLY A 216 -18.90 -8.79 35.47
CA GLY A 216 -19.52 -9.68 36.46
C GLY A 216 -20.52 -10.68 35.90
N GLU A 217 -20.79 -10.69 34.58
CA GLU A 217 -21.62 -11.72 33.95
C GLU A 217 -20.80 -12.63 33.04
N ASN A 218 -20.14 -12.07 32.03
CA ASN A 218 -19.55 -12.85 30.93
C ASN A 218 -18.19 -12.33 30.47
N ILE A 219 -17.51 -11.61 31.36
CA ILE A 219 -16.18 -11.05 31.14
C ILE A 219 -15.27 -11.56 32.26
N LEU A 220 -14.12 -12.10 31.87
CA LEU A 220 -13.02 -12.38 32.79
C LEU A 220 -12.30 -11.05 33.08
N LEU A 221 -12.67 -10.37 34.16
CA LEU A 221 -12.28 -8.98 34.42
C LEU A 221 -10.75 -8.78 34.50
N GLU A 222 -10.03 -9.76 35.02
CA GLU A 222 -8.57 -9.79 35.13
C GLU A 222 -7.86 -9.82 33.77
N SER A 223 -8.57 -10.20 32.70
CA SER A 223 -8.06 -10.20 31.34
C SER A 223 -8.27 -8.87 30.61
N CYS A 224 -9.01 -7.93 31.22
CA CYS A 224 -9.42 -6.71 30.56
C CYS A 224 -8.29 -5.68 30.44
N SER A 225 -8.20 -5.07 29.26
CA SER A 225 -7.33 -3.93 29.00
C SER A 225 -8.10 -2.88 28.19
N LEU A 226 -7.99 -1.62 28.60
CA LEU A 226 -8.58 -0.48 27.88
C LEU A 226 -7.45 0.44 27.39
N THR A 227 -7.38 0.62 26.08
CA THR A 227 -6.75 1.79 25.48
C THR A 227 -7.80 2.87 25.37
N ASP A 228 -7.61 3.98 26.06
CA ASP A 228 -8.55 5.09 26.10
C ASP A 228 -8.56 5.89 24.78
N ILE A 229 -9.58 6.72 24.60
CA ILE A 229 -9.73 7.62 23.45
C ILE A 229 -8.55 8.58 23.38
N ASN A 230 -7.98 8.74 22.19
CA ASN A 230 -7.01 9.79 21.90
C ASN A 230 -7.66 11.17 22.18
N PRO A 231 -7.12 11.97 23.13
CA PRO A 231 -7.72 13.23 23.53
C PRO A 231 -7.74 14.25 22.38
N ASN A 232 -6.91 14.07 21.34
CA ASN A 232 -6.87 14.93 20.16
C ASN A 232 -7.89 14.57 19.07
N THR A 233 -8.77 13.60 19.33
CA THR A 233 -9.79 13.17 18.38
C THR A 233 -10.81 14.30 18.14
N ILE A 234 -11.11 14.59 16.88
CA ILE A 234 -12.14 15.58 16.53
C ILE A 234 -13.48 15.17 17.14
N ASN A 235 -14.09 16.05 17.93
CA ASN A 235 -15.36 15.81 18.62
C ASN A 235 -16.47 16.81 18.22
N ARG A 236 -16.18 17.73 17.29
CA ARG A 236 -17.15 18.60 16.63
C ARG A 236 -16.84 18.73 15.13
N LEU A 237 -17.76 18.34 14.26
CA LEU A 237 -17.65 18.49 12.82
C LEU A 237 -18.62 19.56 12.33
N VAL A 238 -18.07 20.65 11.81
CA VAL A 238 -18.81 21.75 11.19
C VAL A 238 -18.86 21.52 9.68
N VAL A 239 -20.07 21.49 9.12
CA VAL A 239 -20.28 21.18 7.71
C VAL A 239 -20.83 22.40 6.99
N LYS A 240 -20.12 22.84 5.95
CA LYS A 240 -20.54 23.88 5.02
C LYS A 240 -21.13 23.21 3.77
N TRP A 241 -22.38 23.54 3.43
CA TRP A 241 -23.06 23.05 2.25
C TRP A 241 -23.88 24.17 1.59
N LYS A 242 -23.44 24.63 0.41
CA LYS A 242 -24.00 25.84 -0.22
C LYS A 242 -24.00 27.00 0.79
N ASN A 243 -25.16 27.63 1.02
CA ASN A 243 -25.32 28.71 1.99
C ASN A 243 -25.74 28.21 3.38
N TYR A 244 -25.79 26.90 3.61
CA TYR A 244 -26.16 26.30 4.88
C TYR A 244 -24.93 25.81 5.65
N LYS A 245 -25.03 25.92 6.98
CA LYS A 245 -24.08 25.37 7.93
C LYS A 245 -24.84 24.47 8.90
N PHE A 246 -24.35 23.27 9.14
CA PHE A 246 -24.84 22.38 10.19
C PHE A 246 -23.68 21.67 10.86
N GLU A 247 -23.93 21.00 11.99
CA GLU A 247 -22.88 20.38 12.78
C GLU A 247 -23.28 19.01 13.31
N ILE A 248 -22.25 18.19 13.51
CA ILE A 248 -22.31 16.90 14.21
C ILE A 248 -21.35 17.03 15.40
N LYS A 249 -21.79 16.64 16.60
CA LYS A 249 -21.00 16.81 17.84
C LYS A 249 -21.17 15.61 18.76
N ASP A 250 -20.13 15.33 19.55
CA ASP A 250 -20.13 14.37 20.65
C ASP A 250 -20.01 15.13 21.97
N ASP A 251 -21.15 15.43 22.61
CA ASP A 251 -21.20 16.23 23.83
C ASP A 251 -20.45 15.56 25.00
N ALA A 252 -20.42 14.23 25.05
CA ALA A 252 -19.70 13.50 26.10
C ALA A 252 -18.18 13.68 25.94
N ARG A 253 -17.65 13.56 24.71
CA ARG A 253 -16.23 13.81 24.43
C ARG A 253 -15.85 15.28 24.60
N ILE A 254 -16.72 16.21 24.21
CA ILE A 254 -16.50 17.65 24.43
C ILE A 254 -16.40 17.95 25.93
N LYS A 255 -17.28 17.35 26.75
CA LYS A 255 -17.23 17.51 28.21
C LYS A 255 -15.93 16.96 28.80
N ARG A 256 -15.40 15.86 28.27
CA ARG A 256 -14.21 15.17 28.80
C ARG A 256 -12.89 15.80 28.34
N PHE A 257 -12.79 16.21 27.08
CA PHE A 257 -11.52 16.62 26.45
C PHE A 257 -11.49 18.09 25.96
N GLY A 258 -12.60 18.81 26.09
CA GLY A 258 -12.78 20.13 25.49
C GLY A 258 -13.13 20.04 24.00
N GLU A 259 -13.48 21.17 23.38
CA GLU A 259 -13.89 21.19 21.98
C GLU A 259 -12.70 21.09 21.02
N ILE A 260 -12.73 20.09 20.14
CA ILE A 260 -11.80 19.92 19.04
C ILE A 260 -12.60 19.85 17.74
N LYS A 261 -12.54 20.94 16.98
CA LYS A 261 -13.39 21.16 15.81
C LYS A 261 -12.68 20.90 14.48
N LYS A 262 -13.38 20.30 13.53
CA LYS A 262 -13.00 20.24 12.11
C LYS A 262 -14.09 20.87 11.27
N THR A 263 -13.70 21.67 10.28
CA THR A 263 -14.66 22.22 9.30
C THR A 263 -14.44 21.54 7.94
N ILE A 264 -15.53 21.09 7.32
CA ILE A 264 -15.51 20.52 5.97
C ILE A 264 -16.52 21.24 5.08
N THR A 265 -16.24 21.24 3.77
CA THR A 265 -17.17 21.67 2.74
C THR A 265 -17.60 20.45 1.94
N VAL A 266 -18.90 20.23 1.80
CA VAL A 266 -19.44 19.08 1.04
C VAL A 266 -20.15 19.54 -0.22
N SER A 267 -19.88 18.87 -1.33
CA SER A 267 -20.51 19.12 -2.63
C SER A 267 -21.61 18.09 -2.90
N SER A 268 -22.86 18.46 -2.61
CA SER A 268 -24.05 17.65 -2.94
C SER A 268 -25.15 18.51 -3.56
N LYS A 269 -25.89 17.93 -4.51
CA LYS A 269 -27.08 18.59 -5.08
C LYS A 269 -28.22 18.69 -4.06
N LYS A 270 -28.41 17.65 -3.23
CA LYS A 270 -29.50 17.50 -2.25
C LYS A 270 -28.99 17.58 -0.81
N LYS A 271 -29.83 18.09 0.11
CA LYS A 271 -29.53 18.16 1.55
C LYS A 271 -29.26 16.78 2.16
N SER A 272 -30.06 15.78 1.80
CA SER A 272 -29.87 14.39 2.24
C SER A 272 -28.49 13.84 1.86
N GLY A 273 -28.01 14.13 0.64
CA GLY A 273 -26.66 13.76 0.22
C GLY A 273 -25.57 14.51 1.01
N ALA A 274 -25.79 15.78 1.35
CA ALA A 274 -24.84 16.53 2.19
C ALA A 274 -24.74 15.96 3.61
N ILE A 275 -25.88 15.56 4.19
CA ILE A 275 -25.96 14.89 5.49
C ILE A 275 -25.25 13.54 5.44
N ALA A 276 -25.49 12.72 4.40
CA ALA A 276 -24.79 11.44 4.24
C ALA A 276 -23.26 11.62 4.14
N LEU A 277 -22.79 12.58 3.34
CA LEU A 277 -21.36 12.91 3.24
C LEU A 277 -20.77 13.38 4.57
N ALA A 278 -21.53 14.17 5.34
CA ALA A 278 -21.12 14.62 6.66
C ALA A 278 -21.00 13.47 7.66
N HIS A 279 -22.00 12.59 7.72
CA HIS A 279 -21.93 11.39 8.56
C HIS A 279 -20.77 10.51 8.15
N ARG A 280 -20.52 10.33 6.85
CA ARG A 280 -19.38 9.56 6.34
C ARG A 280 -18.05 10.12 6.84
N GLU A 281 -17.84 11.43 6.75
CA GLU A 281 -16.63 12.07 7.28
C GLU A 281 -16.55 12.01 8.81
N TRP A 282 -17.68 12.11 9.51
CA TRP A 282 -17.75 11.93 10.95
C TRP A 282 -17.31 10.53 11.38
N GLN A 283 -17.82 9.49 10.71
CA GLN A 283 -17.44 8.10 10.96
C GLN A 283 -15.93 7.86 10.80
N LYS A 284 -15.31 8.46 9.77
CA LYS A 284 -13.85 8.38 9.59
C LYS A 284 -13.08 8.96 10.78
N LEU A 285 -13.51 10.13 11.27
CA LEU A 285 -12.88 10.79 12.41
C LEU A 285 -12.99 9.95 13.69
N LEU A 286 -14.08 9.21 13.84
CA LEU A 286 -14.29 8.39 15.02
C LEU A 286 -13.52 7.07 14.96
N LYS A 287 -13.25 6.52 13.77
CA LYS A 287 -12.31 5.38 13.58
C LYS A 287 -10.92 5.71 14.11
N ASP A 288 -10.46 6.94 13.91
CA ASP A 288 -9.15 7.40 14.39
C ASP A 288 -9.12 7.70 15.90
N SER A 289 -10.20 7.40 16.64
CA SER A 289 -10.25 7.67 18.09
C SER A 289 -9.28 6.83 18.91
N GLY A 290 -8.82 5.70 18.37
CA GLY A 290 -7.85 4.81 18.99
C GLY A 290 -8.37 4.04 20.22
N ARG A 291 -9.64 4.22 20.62
CA ARG A 291 -10.20 3.48 21.76
C ARG A 291 -10.33 2.00 21.40
N LYS A 292 -9.74 1.17 22.26
CA LYS A 292 -9.70 -0.28 22.10
C LYS A 292 -9.95 -0.94 23.45
N PHE A 293 -10.85 -1.91 23.48
CA PHE A 293 -11.11 -2.73 24.65
C PHE A 293 -10.76 -4.17 24.32
N GLU A 294 -9.89 -4.78 25.11
CA GLU A 294 -9.49 -6.17 24.99
C GLU A 294 -9.94 -6.93 26.23
N CYS A 295 -10.52 -8.11 26.05
CA CYS A 295 -10.99 -8.95 27.15
C CYS A 295 -11.06 -10.42 26.70
N LYS A 296 -11.13 -11.31 27.68
CA LYS A 296 -11.50 -12.71 27.52
C LYS A 296 -12.90 -12.95 28.07
N VAL A 297 -13.59 -13.90 27.46
CA VAL A 297 -14.95 -14.34 27.80
C VAL A 297 -15.05 -15.84 27.61
N ASP A 298 -16.10 -16.44 28.17
CA ASP A 298 -16.42 -17.84 27.87
C ASP A 298 -16.63 -18.04 26.37
N GLY A 299 -16.05 -19.11 25.85
CA GLY A 299 -16.11 -19.51 24.46
C GLY A 299 -17.56 -19.77 24.02
N ASP A 300 -17.94 -19.14 22.91
CA ASP A 300 -19.27 -19.28 22.32
C ASP A 300 -19.22 -18.87 20.83
N PRO A 301 -19.86 -19.60 19.90
CA PRO A 301 -19.83 -19.28 18.46
C PRO A 301 -20.52 -17.95 18.10
N LYS A 302 -21.25 -17.34 19.04
CA LYS A 302 -21.82 -16.01 18.89
C LYS A 302 -20.75 -14.94 18.80
N TRP A 303 -19.60 -15.15 19.45
CA TRP A 303 -18.43 -14.28 19.40
C TRP A 303 -17.74 -14.45 18.05
N ARG A 304 -17.71 -13.36 17.28
CA ARG A 304 -17.03 -13.35 15.97
C ARG A 304 -16.79 -11.94 15.50
N ILE A 305 -15.72 -11.78 14.72
CA ILE A 305 -15.43 -10.57 13.96
C ILE A 305 -16.65 -10.18 13.12
N GLY A 306 -16.93 -8.88 12.99
CA GLY A 306 -18.10 -8.43 12.21
C GLY A 306 -19.35 -8.16 13.04
N LYS A 307 -19.24 -8.12 14.36
CA LYS A 307 -20.39 -7.99 15.26
C LYS A 307 -20.26 -6.77 16.16
N TRP A 308 -21.35 -6.02 16.25
CA TRP A 308 -21.57 -5.06 17.31
C TRP A 308 -21.91 -5.77 18.61
N VAL A 309 -21.48 -5.20 19.72
CA VAL A 309 -21.70 -5.69 21.07
C VAL A 309 -22.03 -4.50 21.96
N ARG A 310 -23.05 -4.62 22.80
CA ARG A 310 -23.31 -3.66 23.86
C ARG A 310 -22.39 -3.98 25.03
N VAL A 311 -21.48 -3.06 25.36
CA VAL A 311 -20.47 -3.22 26.39
C VAL A 311 -20.86 -2.37 27.61
N TYR A 312 -20.89 -3.01 28.78
CA TYR A 312 -21.08 -2.35 30.07
C TYR A 312 -20.03 -2.88 31.05
N VAL A 313 -18.98 -2.08 31.24
CA VAL A 313 -17.84 -2.39 32.11
C VAL A 313 -17.56 -1.16 32.96
N PRO A 314 -18.33 -0.97 34.05
CA PRO A 314 -18.25 0.23 34.89
C PRO A 314 -16.86 0.46 35.49
N THR A 315 -16.07 -0.58 35.76
CA THR A 315 -14.69 -0.44 36.26
C THR A 315 -13.80 0.36 35.30
N PHE A 316 -14.09 0.32 34.00
CA PHE A 316 -13.39 1.07 32.96
C PHE A 316 -14.17 2.29 32.45
N GLU A 317 -15.24 2.70 33.14
CA GLU A 317 -16.17 3.75 32.69
C GLU A 317 -16.74 3.50 31.27
N LEU A 318 -16.84 2.24 30.87
CA LEU A 318 -17.21 1.85 29.52
C LEU A 318 -18.69 1.48 29.45
N ASN A 319 -19.49 2.31 28.81
CA ASN A 319 -20.90 2.05 28.54
C ASN A 319 -21.25 2.49 27.12
N GLY A 320 -21.51 1.53 26.24
CA GLY A 320 -21.85 1.84 24.85
C GLY A 320 -21.86 0.62 23.94
N TYR A 321 -21.75 0.89 22.65
CA TYR A 321 -21.60 -0.16 21.64
C TYR A 321 -20.18 -0.16 21.10
N MET A 322 -19.60 -1.33 20.95
CA MET A 322 -18.30 -1.54 20.33
C MET A 322 -18.38 -2.68 19.33
N TYR A 323 -17.44 -2.71 18.38
CA TYR A 323 -17.40 -3.64 17.28
C TYR A 323 -16.24 -4.62 17.44
N ILE A 324 -16.48 -5.92 17.28
CA ILE A 324 -15.46 -6.96 17.38
C ILE A 324 -14.56 -6.92 16.13
N THR A 325 -13.30 -6.53 16.32
CA THR A 325 -12.28 -6.47 15.25
C THR A 325 -11.36 -7.68 15.25
N LYS A 326 -11.17 -8.33 16.40
CA LYS A 326 -10.46 -9.62 16.52
C LYS A 326 -11.18 -10.56 17.46
N CYS A 327 -11.07 -11.84 17.15
CA CYS A 327 -11.68 -12.94 17.89
C CYS A 327 -10.71 -14.12 17.81
N SER A 328 -10.27 -14.64 18.96
CA SER A 328 -9.43 -15.83 19.05
C SER A 328 -10.11 -16.82 19.99
N HIS A 329 -10.39 -18.02 19.49
CA HIS A 329 -10.88 -19.12 20.33
C HIS A 329 -9.69 -19.95 20.76
N ASP A 330 -9.57 -20.17 22.06
CA ASP A 330 -8.60 -21.08 22.66
C ASP A 330 -9.39 -22.25 23.26
N ASP A 331 -8.95 -23.47 22.96
CA ASP A 331 -9.61 -24.73 23.36
C ASP A 331 -8.70 -25.57 24.27
N ASP A 332 -7.58 -25.01 24.75
CA ASP A 332 -6.65 -25.66 25.66
C ASP A 332 -7.17 -25.65 27.11
N GLY A 333 -8.25 -26.41 27.36
CA GLY A 333 -8.80 -26.68 28.69
C GLY A 333 -10.21 -26.12 28.89
N ASP A 334 -10.31 -24.85 29.26
CA ASP A 334 -11.57 -24.12 29.30
C ASP A 334 -11.73 -23.37 27.96
N TRP A 335 -12.87 -23.58 27.29
CA TRP A 335 -13.13 -22.89 26.03
C TRP A 335 -13.25 -21.40 26.30
N GLU A 336 -12.21 -20.65 25.95
CA GLU A 336 -12.14 -19.20 26.14
C GLU A 336 -12.13 -18.49 24.78
N CYS A 337 -12.64 -17.27 24.77
CA CYS A 337 -12.60 -16.41 23.60
C CYS A 337 -11.94 -15.07 23.95
N GLY A 338 -10.81 -14.78 23.32
CA GLY A 338 -10.17 -13.47 23.33
C GLY A 338 -10.84 -12.55 22.33
N LEU A 339 -11.27 -11.38 22.80
CA LEU A 339 -11.94 -10.35 22.01
C LEU A 339 -11.12 -9.06 21.99
N THR A 340 -11.01 -8.48 20.80
CA THR A 340 -10.64 -7.07 20.62
C THR A 340 -11.83 -6.31 20.07
N LEU A 341 -12.21 -5.23 20.76
CA LEU A 341 -13.32 -4.37 20.41
C LEU A 341 -12.83 -2.93 20.17
N GLU A 342 -13.39 -2.28 19.16
CA GLU A 342 -13.14 -0.88 18.82
C GLU A 342 -14.46 -0.12 18.66
N ASP A 343 -14.43 1.21 18.69
CA ASP A 343 -15.66 2.02 18.55
C ASP A 343 -16.34 1.87 17.18
N TYR A 344 -15.56 1.52 16.16
CA TYR A 344 -16.01 1.46 14.77
C TYR A 344 -15.34 0.32 14.00
N PRO A 345 -15.97 -0.21 12.93
CA PRO A 345 -15.33 -1.18 12.05
C PRO A 345 -14.03 -0.62 11.45
N PRO A 346 -13.00 -1.46 11.26
CA PRO A 346 -11.70 -1.02 10.78
C PRO A 346 -11.81 -0.38 9.40
N ASP A 347 -10.90 0.56 9.10
CA ASP A 347 -10.84 1.16 7.78
C ASP A 347 -10.35 0.13 6.74
N LEU A 348 -10.85 0.27 5.51
CA LEU A 348 -10.35 -0.51 4.40
C LEU A 348 -8.95 -0.06 3.97
N GLY A 349 -8.51 1.12 4.41
CA GLY A 349 -7.17 1.68 4.18
C GLY A 349 -7.24 3.00 3.41
N VAL A 350 -6.21 3.82 3.60
CA VAL A 350 -6.10 5.19 3.09
C VAL A 350 -6.04 5.21 1.55
N LYS A 351 -6.76 6.16 0.94
CA LYS A 351 -6.68 6.44 -0.50
C LYS A 351 -5.23 6.78 -0.90
N PRO A 352 -4.69 6.23 -2.00
CA PRO A 352 -3.47 6.79 -2.58
C PRO A 352 -3.72 8.26 -2.91
N SER A 353 -2.88 9.16 -2.40
CA SER A 353 -3.02 10.59 -2.69
C SER A 353 -2.79 10.84 -4.17
N GLN A 354 -3.86 11.14 -4.91
CA GLN A 354 -3.73 11.81 -6.21
C GLN A 354 -3.36 13.27 -5.92
N LYS A 355 -2.09 13.61 -6.08
CA LYS A 355 -1.70 15.02 -6.18
C LYS A 355 -2.31 15.54 -7.48
N THR A 356 -3.25 16.46 -7.35
CA THR A 356 -3.71 17.29 -8.47
C THR A 356 -2.62 18.31 -8.72
N ASP A 357 -1.88 18.16 -9.82
CA ASP A 357 -1.01 19.21 -10.33
C ASP A 357 -1.88 20.42 -10.68
N LYS A 358 -1.81 21.46 -9.86
CA LYS A 358 -2.26 22.79 -10.26
C LYS A 358 -1.20 23.37 -11.18
N ASN A 359 -1.49 23.41 -12.48
CA ASN A 359 -0.85 24.35 -13.39
C ASN A 359 -1.19 25.77 -12.92
N GLU A 360 -0.24 26.46 -12.31
CA GLU A 360 -0.19 27.91 -12.35
C GLU A 360 0.61 28.30 -13.59
N SER A 361 -0.11 28.60 -14.66
CA SER A 361 0.37 29.41 -15.77
C SER A 361 0.46 30.86 -15.28
N SER A 362 1.67 31.38 -15.16
CA SER A 362 1.91 32.83 -15.16
C SER A 362 2.56 33.20 -16.49
N GLU A 363 1.71 33.45 -17.48
CA GLU A 363 1.98 34.50 -18.47
C GLU A 363 1.74 35.82 -17.76
N ASP A 364 2.75 36.70 -17.68
CA ASP A 364 2.72 37.96 -18.42
C ASP A 364 4.00 38.77 -18.17
N SER A 365 4.58 39.16 -19.31
CA SER A 365 5.30 40.40 -19.67
C SER A 365 5.69 41.40 -18.59
#